data_AF-A0A935SHV1-F1
#
_entry.id   AF-A0A935SHV1-F1
#
_cell.length_a   1.000
_cell.length_b   1.000
_cell.length_c   1.000
_cell.angle_alpha   90.00
_cell.angle_beta   90.00
_cell.angle_gamma   90.00
#
_symmetry.space_group_name_H-M   'P 1'
#
loop_
_entity.id
_entity.type
_entity.pdbx_description
1 polymer ?
#
loop_
_entity_poly.entity_id
_entity_poly.type
_entity_poly.pdbx_seq_one_letter_code
_entity_poly.pdbx_strand_id
1 'polypeptide(L)'
;MSTTTDSYAIPFDTLRPMSRRMILTRTPSLAPTIAPLGSDRLIAVCYTGEGSIRVTGKASGREYAFDFGQTREVPLADARHLVTEENFAFTGGR
;
A
#
# COMPACT_ATOMS: atom_id res chain seq x y z
N MET A 1 -30.72 -1.50 -68.29
CA MET A 1 -30.12 -0.17 -68.59
C MET A 1 -30.56 0.74 -67.45
N SER A 2 -29.73 1.35 -66.60
CA SER A 2 -28.28 1.56 -66.56
C SER A 2 -27.88 1.83 -65.10
N THR A 3 -26.59 1.62 -64.81
CA THR A 3 -25.86 1.93 -63.57
C THR A 3 -25.95 3.41 -63.16
N THR A 4 -25.70 3.72 -61.89
CA THR A 4 -24.53 4.53 -61.45
C THR A 4 -24.62 4.88 -59.97
N THR A 5 -23.61 4.41 -59.24
CA THR A 5 -23.09 4.84 -57.94
C THR A 5 -23.16 6.35 -57.73
N ASP A 6 -23.59 6.83 -56.57
CA ASP A 6 -22.93 7.99 -55.99
C ASP A 6 -22.78 7.86 -54.48
N SER A 7 -21.52 7.74 -54.09
CA SER A 7 -21.04 7.51 -52.75
C SER A 7 -20.95 8.87 -52.06
N TYR A 8 -21.81 9.15 -51.07
CA TYR A 8 -21.65 10.32 -50.21
C TYR A 8 -20.35 10.20 -49.41
N ALA A 9 -19.25 10.68 -49.98
CA ALA A 9 -17.98 10.85 -49.28
C ALA A 9 -18.14 12.03 -48.30
N ILE A 10 -18.18 11.72 -47.01
CA ILE A 10 -18.14 12.75 -45.96
C ILE A 10 -16.73 13.36 -45.99
N PRO A 11 -16.57 14.68 -46.21
CA PRO A 11 -15.26 15.30 -46.19
C PRO A 11 -14.67 15.27 -44.77
N PHE A 12 -13.44 14.78 -44.67
CA PHE A 12 -12.68 14.66 -43.41
C PHE A 12 -12.52 16.00 -42.66
N ASP A 13 -12.73 17.14 -43.33
CA ASP A 13 -12.70 18.49 -42.75
C ASP A 13 -13.76 18.74 -41.66
N THR A 14 -14.80 17.90 -41.58
CA THR A 14 -15.83 18.02 -40.52
C THR A 14 -15.47 17.29 -39.22
N LEU A 15 -14.38 16.52 -39.19
CA LEU A 15 -13.93 15.80 -37.99
C LEU A 15 -12.97 16.66 -37.16
N ARG A 16 -13.46 17.76 -36.59
CA ARG A 16 -12.68 18.48 -35.56
C ARG A 16 -12.63 17.64 -34.29
N PRO A 17 -11.45 17.31 -33.75
CA PRO A 17 -11.36 16.63 -32.46
C PRO A 17 -11.83 17.59 -31.37
N MET A 18 -13.03 17.39 -30.83
CA MET A 18 -13.40 17.98 -29.55
C MET A 18 -12.51 17.32 -28.49
N SER A 19 -11.43 17.99 -28.09
CA SER A 19 -10.65 17.60 -26.92
C SER A 19 -11.51 17.77 -25.68
N ARG A 20 -12.28 16.74 -25.33
CA ARG A 20 -12.90 16.63 -24.01
C ARG A 20 -11.78 16.35 -23.02
N ARG A 21 -11.14 17.41 -22.53
CA ARG A 21 -10.16 17.32 -21.44
C ARG A 21 -10.92 16.87 -20.19
N MET A 22 -10.98 15.55 -19.99
CA MET A 22 -11.51 14.96 -18.77
C MET A 22 -10.47 15.21 -17.66
N ILE A 23 -10.64 16.28 -16.89
CA ILE A 23 -9.86 16.48 -15.68
C ILE A 23 -10.40 15.48 -14.67
N LEU A 24 -9.74 14.33 -14.56
CA LEU A 24 -9.97 13.39 -13.48
C LEU A 24 -9.45 14.04 -12.19
N THR A 25 -10.30 14.81 -11.51
CA THR A 25 -10.04 15.27 -10.15
C THR A 25 -10.05 14.04 -9.24
N ARG A 26 -8.90 13.38 -9.15
CA ARG A 26 -8.67 12.27 -8.24
C ARG A 26 -8.52 12.88 -6.85
N THR A 27 -9.62 13.03 -6.12
CA THR A 27 -9.55 13.25 -4.68
C THR A 27 -9.01 11.96 -4.07
N PRO A 28 -7.80 11.92 -3.49
CA PRO A 28 -7.33 10.72 -2.82
C PRO A 28 -8.25 10.50 -1.62
N SER A 29 -9.11 9.50 -1.71
CA SER A 29 -9.85 9.03 -0.55
C SER A 29 -8.85 8.30 0.33
N LEU A 30 -8.43 8.95 1.43
CA LEU A 30 -7.78 8.30 2.56
C LEU A 30 -8.82 7.50 3.36
N ALA A 31 -9.66 6.70 2.68
CA ALA A 31 -10.46 5.73 3.40
C ALA A 31 -9.49 4.86 4.19
N PRO A 32 -9.57 4.79 5.53
CA PRO A 32 -8.74 3.88 6.27
C PRO A 32 -9.07 2.49 5.76
N THR A 33 -8.16 1.89 4.99
CA THR A 33 -8.27 0.50 4.58
C THR A 33 -8.14 -0.32 5.85
N ILE A 34 -9.28 -0.57 6.51
CA ILE A 34 -9.40 -1.60 7.53
C ILE A 34 -9.41 -2.92 6.75
N ALA A 35 -8.24 -3.29 6.24
CA ALA A 35 -7.98 -4.68 5.90
C ALA A 35 -8.31 -5.47 7.17
N PRO A 36 -9.01 -6.61 7.09
CA PRO A 36 -9.19 -7.47 8.24
C PRO A 36 -7.79 -7.73 8.80
N LEU A 37 -7.51 -7.10 9.94
CA LEU A 37 -6.26 -7.28 10.66
C LEU A 37 -6.40 -8.67 11.26
N GLY A 38 -6.15 -9.69 10.44
CA GLY A 38 -6.02 -11.05 10.94
C GLY A 38 -5.04 -10.99 12.10
N SER A 39 -5.39 -11.66 13.20
CA SER A 39 -4.54 -11.84 14.37
C SER A 39 -3.11 -12.27 14.02
N ASP A 40 -2.92 -12.82 12.82
CA ASP A 40 -1.66 -13.33 12.29
C ASP A 40 -0.99 -12.43 11.25
N ARG A 41 -1.43 -11.18 11.05
CA ARG A 41 -0.70 -10.27 10.15
C ARG A 41 0.66 -9.97 10.76
N LEU A 42 1.70 -10.57 10.18
CA LEU A 42 3.09 -10.31 10.53
C LEU A 42 3.54 -8.97 9.94
N ILE A 43 4.27 -8.20 10.74
CA ILE A 43 4.89 -6.93 10.37
C ILE A 43 6.35 -7.00 10.78
N ALA A 44 7.22 -6.52 9.91
CA ALA A 44 8.64 -6.44 10.19
C ALA A 44 8.94 -5.26 11.14
N VAL A 45 9.64 -5.56 12.23
CA VAL A 45 10.09 -4.61 13.25
C VAL A 45 11.60 -4.75 13.38
N CYS A 46 12.31 -3.62 13.40
CA CYS A 46 13.75 -3.56 13.61
C CYS A 46 14.07 -3.02 15.00
N TYR A 47 15.00 -3.68 15.69
CA TYR A 47 15.55 -3.19 16.95
C TYR A 47 16.65 -2.17 16.67
N THR A 48 16.45 -0.95 17.16
CA THR A 48 17.36 0.19 16.93
C THR A 48 18.17 0.56 18.17
N GLY A 49 17.90 -0.07 19.32
CA GLY A 49 18.69 0.09 20.54
C GLY A 49 20.02 -0.67 20.50
N GLU A 50 20.96 -0.33 21.38
CA GLU A 50 22.26 -1.01 21.44
C GLU A 50 22.18 -2.42 22.07
N GLY A 51 23.11 -3.29 21.70
CA GLY A 51 23.25 -4.63 22.28
C GLY A 51 22.19 -5.64 21.80
N SER A 52 21.84 -6.57 22.69
CA SER A 52 20.79 -7.58 22.45
C SER A 52 19.72 -7.49 23.54
N ILE A 53 18.46 -7.62 23.14
CA ILE A 53 17.30 -7.55 24.04
C ILE A 53 16.40 -8.77 23.88
N ARG A 54 15.72 -9.14 24.97
CA ARG A 54 14.59 -10.08 24.94
C ARG A 54 13.33 -9.37 25.39
N VAL A 55 12.28 -9.47 24.61
CA VAL A 55 10.99 -8.81 24.83
C VAL A 55 9.85 -9.80 24.68
N THR A 56 8.87 -9.70 25.57
CA THR A 56 7.65 -10.50 25.53
C THR A 56 6.54 -9.70 24.83
N GLY A 57 5.96 -10.26 23.79
CA GLY A 57 4.80 -9.69 23.09
C GLY A 57 3.61 -9.56 24.03
N LYS A 58 3.12 -8.32 24.24
CA LYS A 58 2.02 -8.06 25.19
C LYS A 58 0.69 -8.66 24.73
N ALA A 59 0.49 -8.89 23.43
CA ALA A 59 -0.75 -9.46 22.92
C ALA A 59 -0.70 -10.98 22.82
N SER A 60 0.44 -11.55 22.39
CA SER A 60 0.58 -12.99 22.18
C SER A 60 1.23 -13.76 23.33
N GLY A 61 1.94 -13.08 24.24
CA GLY A 61 2.77 -13.69 25.27
C GLY A 61 4.07 -14.34 24.74
N ARG A 62 4.37 -14.22 23.44
CA ARG A 62 5.56 -14.82 22.83
C ARG A 62 6.82 -14.04 23.17
N GLU A 63 7.93 -14.74 23.38
CA GLU A 63 9.23 -14.09 23.53
C GLU A 63 9.93 -13.92 22.19
N TYR A 64 10.56 -12.75 22.04
CA TYR A 64 11.38 -12.38 20.90
C TYR A 64 12.74 -11.91 21.40
N ALA A 65 13.81 -12.41 20.77
CA ALA A 65 15.15 -11.91 20.98
C ALA A 65 15.56 -11.06 19.79
N PHE A 66 16.19 -9.90 20.02
CA PHE A 66 16.69 -9.04 18.96
C PHE A 66 18.14 -8.66 19.25
N ASP A 67 18.96 -8.64 18.21
CA ASP A 67 20.28 -8.01 18.21
C ASP A 67 20.20 -6.62 17.56
N PHE A 68 21.15 -5.73 17.82
CA PHE A 68 21.21 -4.40 17.21
C PHE A 68 21.06 -4.48 15.67
N GLY A 69 20.11 -3.72 15.14
CA GLY A 69 19.80 -3.67 13.69
C GLY A 69 19.07 -4.90 13.16
N GLN A 70 18.75 -5.88 14.00
CA GLN A 70 18.03 -7.08 13.58
C GLN A 70 16.57 -6.75 13.31
N THR A 71 16.10 -7.17 12.13
CA THR A 71 14.69 -7.11 11.75
C THR A 71 14.04 -8.48 11.92
N ARG A 72 12.86 -8.51 12.54
CA ARG A 72 12.03 -9.73 12.62
C ARG A 72 10.59 -9.43 12.30
N GLU A 73 9.92 -10.44 11.75
CA GLU A 73 8.48 -10.44 11.57
C GLU A 73 7.78 -10.85 12.87
N VAL A 74 6.93 -9.97 13.38
CA VAL A 74 6.14 -10.19 14.59
C VAL A 74 4.66 -9.85 14.32
N PRO A 75 3.70 -10.45 15.02
CA PRO A 75 2.29 -10.12 14.87
C PRO A 75 2.05 -8.63 15.09
N LEU A 76 1.21 -8.00 14.25
CA LEU A 76 0.91 -6.57 14.33
C LEU A 76 0.48 -6.14 15.75
N ALA A 77 -0.25 -6.99 16.46
CA ALA A 77 -0.69 -6.72 17.82
C ALA A 77 0.51 -6.53 18.78
N ASP A 78 1.53 -7.37 18.69
CA ASP A 78 2.76 -7.22 19.48
C ASP A 78 3.62 -6.06 18.97
N ALA A 79 3.75 -5.92 17.65
CA ALA A 79 4.54 -4.88 17.00
C ALA A 79 4.16 -3.46 17.48
N ARG A 80 2.85 -3.20 17.64
CA ARG A 80 2.32 -1.92 18.13
C ARG A 80 2.80 -1.59 19.54
N HIS A 81 2.97 -2.61 20.39
CA HIS A 81 3.48 -2.42 21.74
C HIS A 81 5.00 -2.30 21.79
N LEU A 82 5.72 -2.99 20.90
CA LEU A 82 7.17 -2.91 20.82
C LEU A 82 7.63 -1.52 20.35
N VAL A 83 7.00 -0.96 19.32
CA VAL A 83 7.38 0.35 18.76
C VAL A 83 7.07 1.52 19.71
N THR A 84 6.17 1.35 20.67
CA THR A 84 5.95 2.37 21.72
C THR A 84 7.10 2.47 22.73
N GLU A 85 8.00 1.50 22.80
CA GLU A 85 9.10 1.46 23.80
C GLU A 85 10.41 2.09 23.30
N GLU A 86 10.34 3.03 22.34
CA GLU A 86 11.42 3.85 21.73
C GLU A 86 12.59 3.09 21.05
N ASN A 87 12.79 1.82 21.36
CA ASN A 87 13.91 1.01 20.86
C ASN A 87 13.60 0.18 19.61
N PHE A 88 12.37 0.29 19.09
CA PHE A 88 11.90 -0.49 17.94
C PHE A 88 11.26 0.41 16.89
N ALA A 89 11.52 0.12 15.62
CA ALA A 89 10.95 0.83 14.49
C ALA A 89 10.24 -0.14 13.53
N PHE A 90 9.12 0.30 12.96
CA PHE A 90 8.52 -0.42 11.84
C PHE A 90 9.42 -0.31 10.61
N THR A 91 9.76 -1.45 10.01
CA THR A 91 10.37 -1.45 8.69
C THR A 91 9.25 -1.64 7.68
N GLY A 92 9.00 -0.61 6.86
CA GLY A 92 8.02 -0.70 5.77
C GLY A 92 8.35 -1.88 4.87
N GLY A 93 7.43 -2.84 4.78
CA GLY A 93 7.52 -3.93 3.82
C GLY A 93 7.47 -3.38 2.40
N ARG A 94 8.26 -3.99 1.50
CA ARG A 94 8.20 -3.74 0.05
C ARG A 94 6.80 -3.98 -0.51
#